data_AF-A0A9X5ISC4-F1
#
_entry.id   AF-A0A9X5ISC4-F1
#
_cell.length_a   1.000
_cell.length_b   1.000
_cell.length_c   1.000
_cell.angle_alpha   90.00
_cell.angle_beta   90.00
_cell.angle_gamma   90.00
#
_symmetry.space_group_name_H-M   'P 1'
#
loop_
_entity.id
_entity.type
_entity.pdbx_description
1 polymer ?
#
loop_
_entity_poly.entity_id
_entity_poly.type
_entity_poly.pdbx_seq_one_letter_code
_entity_poly.pdbx_strand_id
1 'polypeptide(L)'
;MFLALRELRFARTRFALMGAVIALVSVLVVLLSGLSAGLVNDGVSGLKQLPVTHFSFEGGTKTDAAFTRSIIDVEQVDKLAEQPGVTDAAPYGLMLANAKKDDGGQPVDLTLVGVEEGSFVAPSAVAEGDLVGQADGIVVSSTAKDAGLELGDRVTLERLDRTLTVVGILPEQHTFGHVDIAYLPLATWQELHAGGDVTVAADAEVPDVTTAAALRVDGDFDPAATDAALGTTTLTLKASFGASPGYSAETATLMLIQVFLYAISALVVGAFFTVWTIQRRHEIAVMRAMGATRKFLLADSLGQAALLLAGAIGTGFAVGIGLGALLQGTAMPFALQAPDLAVAAVLLVVLGMVGATAAVIRITSVDPLTALGGQR
;
A
#
# COMPACT_ATOMS: atom_id res chain seq x y z
N MET A 1 1.73 -12.17 38.92
CA MET A 1 2.40 -10.94 38.44
C MET A 1 3.45 -10.34 39.38
N PHE A 2 3.36 -10.48 40.72
CA PHE A 2 4.37 -9.87 41.62
C PHE A 2 5.80 -10.46 41.45
N LEU A 3 5.92 -11.77 41.15
CA LEU A 3 7.21 -12.40 40.84
C LEU A 3 7.80 -11.96 39.50
N ALA A 4 6.98 -11.94 38.43
CA ALA A 4 7.36 -11.51 37.09
C ALA A 4 8.10 -10.15 37.05
N LEU A 5 7.56 -9.14 37.75
CA LEU A 5 8.16 -7.80 37.82
C LEU A 5 9.49 -7.77 38.57
N ARG A 6 9.64 -8.60 39.61
CA ARG A 6 10.87 -8.67 40.40
C ARG A 6 11.99 -9.37 39.64
N GLU A 7 11.64 -10.35 38.81
CA GLU A 7 12.58 -11.09 37.96
C GLU A 7 13.10 -10.27 36.78
N LEU A 8 12.22 -9.52 36.11
CA LEU A 8 12.61 -8.54 35.09
C LEU A 8 13.68 -7.57 35.61
N ARG A 9 13.57 -7.18 36.89
CA ARG A 9 14.53 -6.31 37.56
C ARG A 9 15.82 -6.99 38.00
N PHE A 10 15.86 -8.32 38.15
CA PHE A 10 17.05 -9.05 38.60
C PHE A 10 17.92 -9.50 37.41
N ALA A 11 17.31 -10.00 36.34
CA ALA A 11 18.02 -10.50 35.14
C ALA A 11 18.12 -9.45 34.01
N ARG A 12 18.42 -8.19 34.36
CA ARG A 12 18.31 -7.01 33.47
C ARG A 12 19.01 -7.17 32.12
N THR A 13 20.22 -7.71 32.10
CA THR A 13 21.01 -7.81 30.86
C THR A 13 20.39 -8.78 29.85
N ARG A 14 19.87 -9.93 30.30
CA ARG A 14 19.27 -10.94 29.40
C ARG A 14 17.93 -10.45 28.86
N PHE A 15 17.08 -9.91 29.73
CA PHE A 15 15.81 -9.32 29.31
C PHE A 15 15.99 -8.08 28.44
N ALA A 16 17.01 -7.26 28.70
CA ALA A 16 17.35 -6.13 27.84
C ALA A 16 17.80 -6.60 26.46
N LEU A 17 18.64 -7.63 26.35
CA LEU A 17 19.03 -8.19 25.05
C LEU A 17 17.85 -8.80 24.29
N MET A 18 17.01 -9.60 24.97
CA MET A 18 15.79 -10.17 24.38
C MET A 18 14.83 -9.07 23.92
N GLY A 19 14.55 -8.11 24.79
CA GLY A 19 13.69 -6.97 24.50
C GLY A 19 14.26 -6.10 23.37
N ALA A 20 15.58 -5.91 23.31
CA ALA A 20 16.23 -5.15 22.24
C ALA A 20 16.08 -5.83 20.88
N VAL A 21 16.24 -7.16 20.80
CA VAL A 21 16.03 -7.88 19.54
C VAL A 21 14.56 -7.78 19.09
N ILE A 22 13.61 -7.98 20.01
CA ILE A 22 12.18 -7.83 19.71
C ILE A 22 11.86 -6.40 19.28
N ALA A 23 12.43 -5.40 19.95
CA ALA A 23 12.25 -3.99 19.60
C ALA A 23 12.83 -3.69 18.22
N LEU A 24 14.02 -4.19 17.90
CA LEU A 24 14.67 -3.99 16.58
C LEU A 24 13.85 -4.62 15.45
N VAL A 25 13.36 -5.84 15.66
CA VAL A 25 12.45 -6.51 14.74
C VAL A 25 11.17 -5.68 14.55
N SER A 26 10.64 -5.13 15.64
CA SER A 26 9.44 -4.29 15.60
C SER A 26 9.68 -2.97 14.85
N VAL A 27 10.85 -2.34 15.02
CA VAL A 27 11.28 -1.19 14.20
C VAL A 27 11.27 -1.56 12.72
N LEU A 28 11.89 -2.69 12.37
CA LEU A 28 11.97 -3.14 10.98
C LEU A 28 10.58 -3.42 10.38
N VAL A 29 9.68 -4.01 11.16
CA VAL A 29 8.28 -4.22 10.76
C VAL A 29 7.57 -2.89 10.50
N VAL A 30 7.74 -1.89 11.36
CA VAL A 30 7.16 -0.55 11.15
C VAL A 30 7.71 0.09 9.88
N LEU A 31 9.03 0.07 9.67
CA LEU A 31 9.64 0.66 8.48
C LEU A 31 9.20 -0.06 7.20
N LEU A 32 9.13 -1.39 7.20
CA LEU A 32 8.66 -2.14 6.04
C LEU A 32 7.16 -1.97 5.78
N SER A 33 6.35 -1.82 6.82
CA SER A 33 4.93 -1.49 6.67
C SER A 33 4.78 -0.09 6.06
N GLY A 34 5.58 0.88 6.53
CA GLY A 34 5.54 2.25 6.03
C GLY A 34 6.02 2.38 4.57
N LEU A 35 7.08 1.63 4.22
CA LEU A 35 7.56 1.54 2.84
C LEU A 35 6.52 0.85 1.94
N SER A 36 5.90 -0.24 2.41
CA SER A 36 4.85 -0.93 1.66
C SER A 36 3.64 -0.04 1.41
N ALA A 37 3.18 0.70 2.42
CA ALA A 37 2.07 1.64 2.27
C ALA A 37 2.45 2.80 1.34
N GLY A 38 3.68 3.31 1.47
CA GLY A 38 4.21 4.37 0.61
C GLY A 38 4.30 3.96 -0.84
N LEU A 39 4.86 2.79 -1.16
CA LEU A 39 4.94 2.26 -2.54
C LEU A 39 3.56 2.00 -3.13
N VAL A 40 2.61 1.48 -2.35
CA VAL A 40 1.23 1.32 -2.80
C VAL A 40 0.58 2.68 -3.08
N ASN A 41 0.80 3.70 -2.25
CA ASN A 41 0.29 5.05 -2.54
C ASN A 41 0.94 5.61 -3.79
N ASP A 42 2.26 5.52 -3.90
CA ASP A 42 3.02 6.02 -5.05
C ASP A 42 2.64 5.30 -6.36
N GLY A 43 2.26 4.03 -6.29
CA GLY A 43 1.79 3.27 -7.44
C GLY A 43 0.35 3.59 -7.89
N VAL A 44 -0.56 3.98 -6.99
CA VAL A 44 -2.01 4.07 -7.30
C VAL A 44 -2.79 5.16 -6.53
N SER A 45 -2.16 6.18 -5.96
CA SER A 45 -2.88 7.20 -5.18
C SER A 45 -3.91 7.97 -6.01
N GLY A 46 -3.61 8.20 -7.29
CA GLY A 46 -4.58 8.80 -8.22
C GLY A 46 -5.87 8.00 -8.30
N LEU A 47 -5.77 6.66 -8.35
CA LEU A 47 -6.95 5.78 -8.35
C LEU A 47 -7.65 5.77 -6.98
N LYS A 48 -6.90 5.75 -5.87
CA LYS A 48 -7.45 5.72 -4.51
C LYS A 48 -8.32 6.94 -4.18
N GLN A 49 -8.00 8.08 -4.77
CA GLN A 49 -8.72 9.34 -4.55
C GLN A 49 -9.98 9.49 -5.40
N LEU A 50 -10.14 8.65 -6.44
CA LEU A 50 -11.30 8.75 -7.31
C LEU A 50 -12.56 8.25 -6.58
N PRO A 51 -13.69 8.97 -6.68
CA PRO A 51 -14.97 8.55 -6.12
C PRO A 51 -15.64 7.51 -7.02
N VAL A 52 -14.92 6.42 -7.32
CA VAL A 52 -15.27 5.35 -8.26
C VAL A 52 -15.43 4.05 -7.49
N THR A 53 -16.33 3.18 -7.92
CA THR A 53 -16.51 1.84 -7.33
C THR A 53 -15.87 0.76 -8.17
N HIS A 54 -15.89 0.91 -9.51
CA HIS A 54 -15.39 -0.06 -10.47
C HIS A 54 -14.73 0.62 -11.66
N PHE A 55 -13.82 -0.09 -12.30
CA PHE A 55 -13.32 0.24 -13.63
C PHE A 55 -13.65 -0.91 -14.58
N SER A 56 -14.18 -0.59 -15.74
CA SER A 56 -14.38 -1.54 -16.83
C SER A 56 -13.32 -1.32 -17.91
N PHE A 57 -12.82 -2.42 -18.45
CA PHE A 57 -11.78 -2.49 -19.47
C PHE A 57 -12.28 -3.32 -20.66
N GLU A 58 -11.59 -3.22 -21.81
CA GLU A 58 -11.84 -4.06 -22.98
C GLU A 58 -11.74 -5.55 -22.64
N GLY A 59 -12.71 -6.35 -23.07
CA GLY A 59 -12.72 -7.78 -22.86
C GLY A 59 -11.54 -8.47 -23.54
N GLY A 60 -10.89 -9.39 -22.82
CA GLY A 60 -9.73 -10.13 -23.32
C GLY A 60 -8.39 -9.39 -23.17
N THR A 61 -8.39 -8.12 -22.76
CA THR A 61 -7.17 -7.41 -22.37
C THR A 61 -6.55 -8.06 -21.13
N LYS A 62 -5.22 -8.24 -21.15
CA LYS A 62 -4.49 -8.68 -19.96
C LYS A 62 -4.64 -7.64 -18.85
N THR A 63 -5.22 -8.05 -17.74
CA THR A 63 -5.59 -7.16 -16.64
C THR A 63 -4.41 -6.59 -15.87
N ASP A 64 -3.17 -7.03 -16.07
CA ASP A 64 -1.97 -6.58 -15.33
C ASP A 64 -1.43 -5.22 -15.77
N ALA A 65 -1.96 -4.67 -16.88
CA ALA A 65 -1.64 -3.35 -17.40
C ALA A 65 -2.82 -2.78 -18.21
N ALA A 66 -4.06 -3.06 -17.79
CA ALA A 66 -5.24 -2.74 -18.59
C ALA A 66 -5.40 -1.23 -18.82
N PHE A 67 -5.06 -0.38 -17.85
CA PHE A 67 -5.14 1.09 -17.99
C PHE A 67 -4.30 1.66 -19.14
N THR A 68 -3.30 0.94 -19.64
CA THR A 68 -2.44 1.39 -20.75
C THR A 68 -2.58 0.57 -22.03
N ARG A 69 -3.37 -0.52 -21.99
CA ARG A 69 -3.52 -1.47 -23.12
C ARG A 69 -4.95 -1.64 -23.61
N SER A 70 -5.92 -1.42 -22.73
CA SER A 70 -7.34 -1.51 -23.05
C SER A 70 -7.75 -0.35 -23.95
N ILE A 71 -8.67 -0.63 -24.87
CA ILE A 71 -9.33 0.37 -25.70
C ILE A 71 -10.84 0.13 -25.58
N ILE A 72 -11.55 1.14 -25.07
CA ILE A 72 -13.01 1.16 -24.95
C ILE A 72 -13.53 2.33 -25.76
N ASP A 73 -14.55 2.10 -26.58
CA ASP A 73 -15.27 3.18 -27.27
C ASP A 73 -16.14 3.95 -26.27
N VAL A 74 -16.29 5.27 -26.43
CA VAL A 74 -17.17 6.06 -25.55
C VAL A 74 -18.63 5.56 -25.62
N GLU A 75 -19.08 5.03 -26.77
CA GLU A 75 -20.39 4.37 -26.89
C GLU A 75 -20.54 3.15 -25.95
N GLN A 76 -19.45 2.42 -25.65
CA GLN A 76 -19.47 1.35 -24.66
C GLN A 76 -19.57 1.89 -23.23
N VAL A 77 -18.99 3.06 -22.95
CA VAL A 77 -19.16 3.77 -21.67
C VAL A 77 -20.62 4.14 -21.45
N ASP A 78 -21.30 4.64 -22.49
CA ASP A 78 -22.73 4.95 -22.43
C ASP A 78 -23.58 3.70 -22.16
N LYS A 79 -23.28 2.58 -22.86
CA LYS A 79 -23.95 1.30 -22.62
C LYS A 79 -23.71 0.74 -21.21
N LEU A 80 -22.55 1.03 -20.61
CA LEU A 80 -22.25 0.71 -19.21
C LEU A 80 -23.08 1.58 -18.26
N ALA A 81 -23.27 2.86 -18.57
CA ALA A 81 -24.12 3.77 -17.80
C ALA A 81 -25.58 3.31 -17.72
N GLU A 82 -26.07 2.64 -18.77
CA GLU A 82 -27.43 2.11 -18.86
C GLU A 82 -27.65 0.79 -18.09
N GLN A 83 -26.59 0.17 -17.55
CA GLN A 83 -26.72 -1.11 -16.85
C GLN A 83 -27.39 -0.97 -15.48
N PRO A 84 -28.19 -1.97 -15.05
CA PRO A 84 -28.78 -1.98 -13.73
C PRO A 84 -27.74 -1.83 -12.61
N GLY A 85 -27.99 -0.89 -11.70
CA GLY A 85 -27.11 -0.61 -10.56
C GLY A 85 -25.97 0.36 -10.86
N VAL A 86 -25.73 0.75 -12.12
CA VAL A 86 -24.77 1.82 -12.45
C VAL A 86 -25.47 3.17 -12.29
N THR A 87 -24.94 4.02 -11.41
CA THR A 87 -25.49 5.36 -11.16
C THR A 87 -24.84 6.43 -12.01
N ASP A 88 -23.57 6.21 -12.38
CA ASP A 88 -22.76 7.17 -13.12
C ASP A 88 -21.63 6.41 -13.83
N ALA A 89 -21.31 6.81 -15.05
CA ALA A 89 -20.19 6.27 -15.83
C ALA A 89 -19.50 7.41 -16.57
N ALA A 90 -18.18 7.38 -16.59
CA ALA A 90 -17.38 8.39 -17.29
C ALA A 90 -16.18 7.74 -18.00
N PRO A 91 -15.80 8.24 -19.19
CA PRO A 91 -14.57 7.82 -19.84
C PRO A 91 -13.35 8.23 -19.00
N TYR A 92 -12.34 7.37 -18.96
CA TYR A 92 -11.12 7.58 -18.20
C TYR A 92 -9.91 7.13 -19.03
N GLY A 93 -9.31 8.08 -19.74
CA GLY A 93 -8.18 7.82 -20.62
C GLY A 93 -6.87 7.94 -19.85
N LEU A 94 -5.99 6.95 -19.95
CA LEU A 94 -4.67 6.99 -19.31
C LEU A 94 -3.56 6.69 -20.31
N MET A 95 -2.54 7.54 -20.36
CA MET A 95 -1.31 7.28 -21.11
C MET A 95 -0.08 7.79 -20.36
N LEU A 96 1.07 7.14 -20.54
CA LEU A 96 2.34 7.66 -20.07
C LEU A 96 2.99 8.53 -21.16
N ALA A 97 3.59 9.64 -20.74
CA ALA A 97 4.33 10.53 -21.62
C ALA A 97 5.58 11.06 -20.92
N ASN A 98 6.66 11.19 -21.68
CA ASN A 98 7.84 11.94 -21.27
C ASN A 98 7.66 13.38 -21.73
N ALA A 99 7.90 14.32 -20.83
CA ALA A 99 7.80 15.74 -21.09
C ALA A 99 9.10 16.44 -20.73
N LYS A 100 9.35 17.58 -21.36
CA LYS A 100 10.47 18.46 -21.05
C LYS A 100 9.97 19.87 -20.80
N LYS A 101 10.46 20.50 -19.75
CA LYS A 101 10.17 21.90 -19.46
C LYS A 101 10.87 22.82 -20.48
N ASP A 102 10.14 23.80 -21.01
CA ASP A 102 10.63 24.69 -22.07
C ASP A 102 11.82 25.57 -21.62
N ASP A 103 11.98 25.79 -20.32
CA ASP A 103 13.09 26.55 -19.73
C ASP A 103 14.44 25.78 -19.71
N GLY A 104 14.47 24.56 -20.23
CA GLY A 104 15.65 23.70 -20.22
C GLY A 104 15.84 22.91 -18.92
N GLY A 105 14.80 22.83 -18.08
CA GLY A 105 14.74 21.99 -16.88
C GLY A 105 14.91 20.49 -17.16
N GLN A 106 14.89 19.71 -16.08
CA GLN A 106 14.99 18.25 -16.18
C GLN A 106 13.76 17.67 -16.90
N PRO A 107 13.92 16.55 -17.63
CA PRO A 107 12.77 15.78 -18.12
C PRO A 107 11.86 15.38 -16.96
N VAL A 108 10.56 15.39 -17.21
CA VAL A 108 9.52 14.99 -16.27
C VAL A 108 8.67 13.89 -16.92
N ASP A 109 8.49 12.80 -16.21
CA ASP A 109 7.58 11.73 -16.63
C ASP A 109 6.19 12.06 -16.10
N LEU A 110 5.18 11.98 -16.96
CA LEU A 110 3.79 12.28 -16.62
C LEU A 110 2.88 11.11 -17.02
N THR A 111 1.96 10.76 -16.12
CA THR A 111 0.78 9.99 -16.47
C THR A 111 -0.33 10.97 -16.84
N LEU A 112 -0.59 11.09 -18.14
CA LEU A 112 -1.65 11.93 -18.67
C LEU A 112 -2.99 11.22 -18.51
N VAL A 113 -3.92 11.88 -17.82
CA VAL A 113 -5.27 11.36 -17.56
C VAL A 113 -6.29 12.26 -18.25
N GLY A 114 -6.94 11.72 -19.28
CA GLY A 114 -8.01 12.35 -20.04
C GLY A 114 -9.36 12.15 -19.35
N VAL A 115 -10.02 13.25 -19.01
CA VAL A 115 -11.33 13.27 -18.35
C VAL A 115 -12.25 14.32 -18.97
N GLU A 116 -13.55 14.08 -18.90
CA GLU A 116 -14.55 15.09 -19.26
C GLU A 116 -14.62 16.17 -18.17
N GLU A 117 -14.74 17.43 -18.59
CA GLU A 117 -14.88 18.56 -17.67
C GLU A 117 -16.14 18.40 -16.81
N GLY A 118 -16.00 18.56 -15.50
CA GLY A 118 -17.10 18.42 -14.55
C GLY A 118 -17.56 16.99 -14.28
N SER A 119 -16.98 15.98 -14.94
CA SER A 119 -17.22 14.58 -14.61
C SER A 119 -16.74 14.25 -13.20
N PHE A 120 -17.28 13.19 -12.61
CA PHE A 120 -16.90 12.79 -11.26
C PHE A 120 -15.49 12.20 -11.14
N VAL A 121 -14.84 11.92 -12.26
CA VAL A 121 -13.43 11.50 -12.32
C VAL A 121 -12.48 12.66 -12.57
N ALA A 122 -13.00 13.83 -12.99
CA ALA A 122 -12.22 15.04 -13.04
C ALA A 122 -11.99 15.60 -11.63
N PRO A 123 -10.81 16.20 -11.37
CA PRO A 123 -10.58 16.89 -10.11
C PRO A 123 -11.64 17.96 -9.86
N SER A 124 -12.27 17.93 -8.68
CA SER A 124 -13.28 18.93 -8.29
C SER A 124 -12.69 20.12 -7.52
N ALA A 125 -11.42 20.05 -7.15
CA ALA A 125 -10.71 21.07 -6.40
C ALA A 125 -9.22 21.07 -6.72
N VAL A 126 -8.62 22.26 -6.67
CA VAL A 126 -7.17 22.48 -6.79
C VAL A 126 -6.69 23.30 -5.59
N ALA A 127 -5.43 23.13 -5.22
CA ALA A 127 -4.76 23.99 -4.26
C ALA A 127 -4.43 25.36 -4.87
N GLU A 128 -4.02 25.37 -6.14
CA GLU A 128 -3.59 26.55 -6.89
C GLU A 128 -4.08 26.48 -8.34
N GLY A 129 -4.43 27.62 -8.93
CA GLY A 129 -4.83 27.73 -10.34
C GLY A 129 -6.27 27.33 -10.62
N ASP A 130 -6.49 26.82 -11.84
CA ASP A 130 -7.78 26.48 -12.42
C ASP A 130 -7.97 24.95 -12.52
N LEU A 131 -9.23 24.52 -12.68
CA LEU A 131 -9.57 23.13 -12.97
C LEU A 131 -9.31 22.77 -14.44
N VAL A 132 -9.45 21.48 -14.75
CA VAL A 132 -9.37 20.97 -16.14
C VAL A 132 -10.45 21.63 -17.00
N GLY A 133 -10.08 22.11 -18.19
CA GLY A 133 -11.03 22.70 -19.16
C GLY A 133 -10.37 23.35 -20.36
N GLN A 134 -9.16 23.90 -20.21
CA GLN A 134 -8.38 24.43 -21.34
C GLN A 134 -7.79 23.26 -22.16
N ALA A 135 -7.91 23.31 -23.50
CA ALA A 135 -7.43 22.25 -24.39
C ALA A 135 -5.94 21.91 -24.18
N ASP A 136 -5.09 22.91 -23.97
CA ASP A 136 -3.66 22.72 -23.67
C ASP A 136 -3.32 22.84 -22.18
N GLY A 137 -4.33 22.87 -21.32
CA GLY A 137 -4.16 23.00 -19.87
C GLY A 137 -4.03 21.63 -19.20
N ILE A 138 -3.01 21.47 -18.36
CA ILE A 138 -2.86 20.34 -17.46
C ILE A 138 -2.99 20.75 -16.00
N VAL A 139 -3.67 19.92 -15.22
CA VAL A 139 -3.74 20.02 -13.76
C VAL A 139 -2.89 18.92 -13.14
N VAL A 140 -1.82 19.28 -12.45
CA VAL A 140 -0.78 18.33 -12.01
C VAL A 140 -0.90 17.97 -10.53
N SER A 141 -0.41 16.79 -10.16
CA SER A 141 -0.26 16.34 -8.77
C SER A 141 0.59 17.30 -7.92
N SER A 142 0.37 17.32 -6.60
CA SER A 142 1.24 18.07 -5.67
C SER A 142 2.70 17.59 -5.74
N THR A 143 2.92 16.29 -5.99
CA THR A 143 4.26 15.70 -6.11
C THR A 143 4.99 16.14 -7.39
N ALA A 144 4.26 16.48 -8.45
CA ALA A 144 4.83 17.11 -9.63
C ALA A 144 5.39 18.51 -9.33
N LYS A 145 4.73 19.24 -8.41
CA LYS A 145 5.22 20.51 -7.88
C LYS A 145 6.49 20.33 -7.04
N ASP A 146 6.51 19.31 -6.18
CA ASP A 146 7.71 18.97 -5.40
C ASP A 146 8.90 18.58 -6.31
N ALA A 147 8.62 18.04 -7.50
CA ALA A 147 9.60 17.75 -8.55
C ALA A 147 10.01 18.97 -9.39
N GLY A 148 9.37 20.13 -9.19
CA GLY A 148 9.77 21.41 -9.80
C GLY A 148 8.85 21.95 -10.90
N LEU A 149 7.66 21.36 -11.12
CA LEU A 149 6.63 21.95 -11.98
C LEU A 149 5.81 23.01 -11.22
N GLU A 150 5.83 24.23 -11.71
CA GLU A 150 5.10 25.36 -11.14
C GLU A 150 3.91 25.76 -12.01
N LEU A 151 2.97 26.49 -11.41
CA LEU A 151 1.82 27.05 -12.11
C LEU A 151 2.29 28.00 -13.23
N GLY A 152 1.77 27.82 -14.43
CA GLY A 152 2.13 28.59 -15.62
C GLY A 152 3.32 28.03 -16.42
N ASP A 153 3.98 26.98 -15.92
CA ASP A 153 5.04 26.31 -16.65
C ASP A 153 4.52 25.69 -17.95
N ARG A 154 5.39 25.65 -18.95
CA ARG A 154 5.14 24.98 -20.23
C ARG A 154 6.00 23.72 -20.33
N VAL A 155 5.34 22.61 -20.62
CA VAL A 155 5.96 21.30 -20.79
C VAL A 155 5.67 20.77 -22.18
N THR A 156 6.70 20.40 -22.91
CA THR A 156 6.60 19.86 -24.27
C THR A 156 6.77 18.34 -24.23
N LEU A 157 5.79 17.62 -24.76
CA LEU A 157 5.79 16.16 -24.83
C LEU A 157 6.78 15.69 -25.91
N GLU A 158 7.84 14.97 -25.53
CA GLU A 158 8.99 14.72 -26.40
C GLU A 158 8.67 13.95 -27.69
N ARG A 159 7.69 13.03 -27.63
CA ARG A 159 7.30 12.20 -28.78
C ARG A 159 6.35 12.90 -29.75
N LEU A 160 5.59 13.89 -29.27
CA LEU A 160 4.47 14.49 -29.99
C LEU A 160 4.69 15.96 -30.33
N ASP A 161 5.77 16.57 -29.83
CA ASP A 161 6.08 18.00 -29.95
C ASP A 161 4.90 18.91 -29.55
N ARG A 162 4.03 18.42 -28.66
CA ARG A 162 2.87 19.14 -28.13
C ARG A 162 3.25 19.82 -26.84
N THR A 163 3.08 21.14 -26.78
CA THR A 163 3.26 21.90 -25.54
C THR A 163 1.97 22.01 -24.76
N LEU A 164 2.01 21.63 -23.48
CA LEU A 164 0.95 21.78 -22.50
C LEU A 164 1.37 22.81 -21.45
N THR A 165 0.40 23.48 -20.84
CA THR A 165 0.60 24.51 -19.82
C THR A 165 0.04 24.04 -18.49
N VAL A 166 0.81 24.16 -17.42
CA VAL A 166 0.34 23.87 -16.05
C VAL A 166 -0.64 24.95 -15.63
N VAL A 167 -1.94 24.62 -15.60
CA VAL A 167 -3.01 25.57 -15.24
C VAL A 167 -3.53 25.36 -13.82
N GLY A 168 -3.22 24.24 -13.19
CA GLY A 168 -3.63 23.98 -11.81
C GLY A 168 -2.75 22.95 -11.11
N ILE A 169 -2.78 22.95 -9.78
CA ILE A 169 -2.04 22.03 -8.92
C ILE A 169 -2.99 21.43 -7.89
N LEU A 170 -3.00 20.10 -7.78
CA LEU A 170 -3.83 19.36 -6.84
C LEU A 170 -3.27 19.47 -5.41
N PRO A 171 -4.15 19.40 -4.39
CA PRO A 171 -3.73 19.50 -2.99
C PRO A 171 -3.02 18.26 -2.46
N GLU A 172 -3.28 17.09 -3.05
CA GLU A 172 -2.78 15.80 -2.58
C GLU A 172 -1.93 15.10 -3.65
N GLN A 173 -1.31 13.98 -3.26
CA GLN A 173 -0.51 13.14 -4.15
C GLN A 173 -1.41 12.35 -5.10
N HIS A 174 -1.32 12.61 -6.40
CA HIS A 174 -1.93 11.81 -7.47
C HIS A 174 -0.83 11.20 -8.35
N THR A 175 -0.56 9.92 -8.14
CA THR A 175 0.42 9.17 -8.93
C THR A 175 -0.21 7.88 -9.45
N PHE A 176 0.35 7.39 -10.56
CA PHE A 176 0.01 6.11 -11.17
C PHE A 176 1.29 5.47 -11.71
N GLY A 177 1.57 4.24 -11.29
CA GLY A 177 2.79 3.53 -11.70
C GLY A 177 4.09 4.24 -11.30
N HIS A 178 4.11 4.93 -10.15
CA HIS A 178 5.24 5.76 -9.66
C HIS A 178 5.54 7.01 -10.51
N VAL A 179 4.56 7.45 -11.29
CA VAL A 179 4.66 8.64 -12.15
C VAL A 179 3.57 9.62 -11.76
N ASP A 180 3.91 10.91 -11.74
CA ASP A 180 2.99 11.98 -11.41
C ASP A 180 1.84 12.08 -12.42
N ILE A 181 0.61 12.22 -11.93
CA ILE A 181 -0.56 12.41 -12.80
C ILE A 181 -0.67 13.88 -13.20
N ALA A 182 -1.01 14.09 -14.46
CA ALA A 182 -1.48 15.34 -15.02
C ALA A 182 -2.85 15.11 -15.69
N TYR A 183 -3.90 15.75 -15.18
CA TYR A 183 -5.24 15.68 -15.77
C TYR A 183 -5.37 16.70 -16.90
N LEU A 184 -6.04 16.31 -17.98
CA LEU A 184 -6.33 17.14 -19.15
C LEU A 184 -7.72 16.80 -19.72
N PRO A 185 -8.29 17.64 -20.60
CA PRO A 185 -9.53 17.31 -21.28
C PRO A 185 -9.44 16.00 -22.06
N LEU A 186 -10.50 15.20 -22.03
CA LEU A 186 -10.58 13.92 -22.75
C LEU A 186 -10.24 14.05 -24.24
N ALA A 187 -10.76 15.09 -24.90
CA ALA A 187 -10.51 15.34 -26.32
C ALA A 187 -9.01 15.51 -26.61
N THR A 188 -8.31 16.32 -25.81
CA THR A 188 -6.85 16.47 -25.92
C THR A 188 -6.14 15.14 -25.67
N TRP A 189 -6.59 14.36 -24.70
CA TRP A 189 -6.00 13.03 -24.45
C TRP A 189 -6.20 12.09 -25.64
N GLN A 190 -7.38 12.06 -26.26
CA GLN A 190 -7.69 11.22 -27.43
C GLN A 190 -6.80 11.60 -28.63
N GLU A 191 -6.58 12.89 -28.87
CA GLU A 191 -5.65 13.38 -29.90
C GLU A 191 -4.22 12.89 -29.65
N LEU A 192 -3.73 13.01 -28.41
CA LEU A 192 -2.40 12.57 -28.02
C LEU A 192 -2.24 11.04 -28.11
N HIS A 193 -3.29 10.30 -27.73
CA HIS A 193 -3.31 8.84 -27.74
C HIS A 193 -3.29 8.28 -29.16
N ALA A 194 -4.03 8.91 -30.09
CA ALA A 194 -4.01 8.57 -31.51
C ALA A 194 -2.65 8.82 -32.19
N GLY A 195 -1.72 9.52 -31.52
CA GLY A 195 -0.39 9.84 -32.02
C GLY A 195 -0.37 11.04 -32.96
N GLY A 196 -1.35 11.93 -32.85
CA GLY A 196 -1.52 13.07 -33.75
C GLY A 196 -0.43 14.13 -33.59
N ASP A 197 0.33 14.35 -34.67
CA ASP A 197 0.93 15.63 -35.01
C ASP A 197 -0.14 16.40 -35.82
N VAL A 198 -0.67 17.51 -35.28
CA VAL A 198 -1.77 18.29 -35.91
C VAL A 198 -1.37 18.85 -37.29
N THR A 199 -0.11 18.71 -37.70
CA THR A 199 0.35 19.10 -39.03
C THR A 199 -0.01 18.11 -40.16
N VAL A 200 -0.48 16.89 -39.85
CA VAL A 200 -0.87 15.90 -40.87
C VAL A 200 -2.36 15.56 -40.78
N ALA A 201 -3.12 16.22 -41.65
CA ALA A 201 -4.54 16.04 -41.98
C ALA A 201 -5.55 16.52 -40.91
N ALA A 202 -6.13 17.71 -41.16
CA ALA A 202 -7.34 18.22 -40.52
C ALA A 202 -8.59 17.32 -40.69
N ASP A 203 -8.46 16.21 -41.41
CA ASP A 203 -9.51 15.23 -41.74
C ASP A 203 -9.29 13.85 -41.09
N ALA A 204 -8.26 13.68 -40.25
CA ALA A 204 -8.09 12.44 -39.48
C ALA A 204 -9.11 12.42 -38.33
N GLU A 205 -10.10 11.53 -38.42
CA GLU A 205 -11.10 11.33 -37.38
C GLU A 205 -10.39 10.82 -36.11
N VAL A 206 -10.33 11.67 -35.07
CA VAL A 206 -9.77 11.30 -33.77
C VAL A 206 -10.66 10.19 -33.20
N PRO A 207 -10.12 8.99 -32.90
CA PRO A 207 -10.93 7.90 -32.38
C PRO A 207 -11.56 8.30 -31.05
N ASP A 208 -12.88 8.10 -30.94
CA ASP A 208 -13.64 8.39 -29.72
C ASP A 208 -13.52 7.24 -28.71
N VAL A 209 -12.29 7.05 -28.23
CA VAL A 209 -11.89 5.94 -27.37
C VAL A 209 -11.35 6.42 -26.04
N THR A 210 -11.27 5.50 -25.09
CA THR A 210 -10.67 5.68 -23.77
C THR A 210 -9.99 4.38 -23.34
N THR A 211 -9.15 4.39 -22.30
CA THR A 211 -8.54 3.14 -21.84
C THR A 211 -9.38 2.42 -20.79
N ALA A 212 -10.23 3.14 -20.06
CA ALA A 212 -11.14 2.56 -19.07
C ALA A 212 -12.46 3.33 -18.98
N ALA A 213 -13.51 2.63 -18.58
CA ALA A 213 -14.75 3.26 -18.12
C ALA A 213 -14.75 3.27 -16.59
N ALA A 214 -14.83 4.45 -15.99
CA ALA A 214 -14.97 4.58 -14.54
C ALA A 214 -16.45 4.54 -14.15
N LEU A 215 -16.80 3.73 -13.15
CA LEU A 215 -18.20 3.46 -12.79
C LEU A 215 -18.47 3.76 -11.32
N ARG A 216 -19.58 4.43 -11.04
CA ARG A 216 -20.23 4.43 -9.73
C ARG A 216 -21.41 3.48 -9.76
N VAL A 217 -21.41 2.58 -8.80
CA VAL A 217 -22.40 1.53 -8.68
C VAL A 217 -23.08 1.65 -7.34
N ASP A 218 -24.41 1.63 -7.35
CA ASP A 218 -25.25 1.52 -6.16
C ASP A 218 -26.34 0.46 -6.40
N GLY A 219 -26.49 -0.48 -5.47
CA GLY A 219 -27.44 -1.60 -5.60
C GLY A 219 -26.88 -2.84 -6.28
N ASP A 220 -27.76 -3.56 -6.99
CA ASP A 220 -27.49 -4.89 -7.55
C ASP A 220 -26.93 -4.78 -8.98
N PHE A 221 -25.62 -4.53 -9.06
CA PHE A 221 -24.86 -4.61 -10.31
C PHE A 221 -24.26 -5.99 -10.45
N ASP A 222 -24.45 -6.61 -11.62
CA ASP A 222 -23.83 -7.88 -11.99
C ASP A 222 -22.71 -7.61 -13.02
N PRO A 223 -21.43 -7.52 -12.58
CA PRO A 223 -20.31 -7.32 -13.47
C PRO A 223 -20.19 -8.45 -14.50
N ALA A 224 -20.48 -9.70 -14.13
CA ALA A 224 -20.26 -10.84 -15.01
C ALA A 224 -21.27 -10.87 -16.17
N ALA A 225 -22.54 -10.56 -15.88
CA ALA A 225 -23.56 -10.43 -16.92
C ALA A 225 -23.28 -9.23 -17.84
N THR A 226 -22.88 -8.10 -17.26
CA THR A 226 -22.52 -6.88 -17.99
C THR A 226 -21.33 -7.12 -18.92
N ASP A 227 -20.27 -7.72 -18.39
CA ASP A 227 -19.04 -8.03 -19.12
C ASP A 227 -19.28 -8.98 -20.29
N ALA A 228 -20.13 -10.00 -20.10
CA ALA A 228 -20.51 -10.91 -21.17
C ALA A 228 -21.35 -10.24 -22.26
N ALA A 229 -22.19 -9.27 -21.90
CA ALA A 229 -23.07 -8.56 -22.85
C ALA A 229 -22.33 -7.48 -23.65
N LEU A 230 -21.41 -6.76 -23.01
CA LEU A 230 -20.72 -5.61 -23.60
C LEU A 230 -19.30 -5.93 -24.09
N GLY A 231 -18.82 -7.15 -23.85
CA GLY A 231 -17.46 -7.55 -24.21
C GLY A 231 -16.41 -6.80 -23.40
N THR A 232 -16.66 -6.61 -22.10
CA THR A 232 -15.79 -5.87 -21.18
C THR A 232 -15.21 -6.78 -20.10
N THR A 233 -14.37 -6.23 -19.24
CA THR A 233 -13.89 -6.86 -18.02
C THR A 233 -13.88 -5.84 -16.91
N THR A 234 -14.79 -5.98 -15.96
CA THR A 234 -15.02 -5.03 -14.88
C THR A 234 -14.34 -5.48 -13.60
N LEU A 235 -13.57 -4.58 -13.01
CA LEU A 235 -12.86 -4.77 -11.74
C LEU A 235 -13.39 -3.78 -10.71
N THR A 236 -13.52 -4.22 -9.45
CA THR A 236 -13.69 -3.29 -8.33
C THR A 236 -12.51 -2.32 -8.26
N LEU A 237 -12.68 -1.14 -7.66
CA LEU A 237 -11.61 -0.15 -7.50
C LEU A 237 -10.35 -0.77 -6.87
N LYS A 238 -10.51 -1.61 -5.85
CA LYS A 238 -9.36 -2.25 -5.18
C LYS A 238 -8.68 -3.29 -6.08
N ALA A 239 -9.45 -4.01 -6.90
CA ALA A 239 -8.90 -4.98 -7.84
C ALA A 239 -8.22 -4.28 -9.03
N SER A 240 -8.71 -3.11 -9.46
CA SER A 240 -8.12 -2.35 -10.56
C SER A 240 -6.73 -1.80 -10.25
N PHE A 241 -6.32 -1.70 -8.98
CA PHE A 241 -4.93 -1.39 -8.62
C PHE A 241 -3.94 -2.39 -9.25
N GLY A 242 -4.35 -3.66 -9.37
CA GLY A 242 -3.57 -4.70 -10.04
C GLY A 242 -3.42 -4.50 -11.55
N ALA A 243 -4.20 -3.59 -12.14
CA ALA A 243 -4.08 -3.16 -13.53
C ALA A 243 -3.13 -1.98 -13.75
N SER A 244 -2.56 -1.43 -12.68
CA SER A 244 -1.35 -0.62 -12.78
C SER A 244 -0.14 -1.52 -13.09
N PRO A 245 0.68 -1.20 -14.11
CA PRO A 245 1.86 -1.98 -14.45
C PRO A 245 2.76 -2.23 -13.23
N GLY A 246 3.10 -3.50 -12.98
CA GLY A 246 4.04 -3.89 -11.92
C GLY A 246 3.47 -3.99 -10.50
N TYR A 247 2.31 -3.36 -10.23
CA TYR A 247 1.73 -3.29 -8.88
C TYR A 247 1.57 -4.66 -8.20
N SER A 248 1.01 -5.64 -8.93
CA SER A 248 0.75 -6.98 -8.38
C SER A 248 2.06 -7.73 -8.06
N ALA A 249 3.10 -7.57 -8.88
CA ALA A 249 4.39 -8.22 -8.67
C ALA A 249 5.15 -7.59 -7.49
N GLU A 250 5.09 -6.27 -7.37
CA GLU A 250 5.71 -5.52 -6.29
C GLU A 250 5.03 -5.83 -4.94
N THR A 251 3.71 -5.72 -4.87
CA THR A 251 2.95 -6.00 -3.65
C THR A 251 3.10 -7.46 -3.20
N ALA A 252 3.16 -8.42 -4.13
CA ALA A 252 3.45 -9.81 -3.81
C ALA A 252 4.86 -9.99 -3.20
N THR A 253 5.86 -9.28 -3.74
CA THR A 253 7.24 -9.34 -3.24
C THR A 253 7.35 -8.72 -1.84
N LEU A 254 6.73 -7.56 -1.63
CA LEU A 254 6.67 -6.90 -0.32
C LEU A 254 5.94 -7.78 0.71
N MET A 255 4.82 -8.39 0.34
CA MET A 255 4.08 -9.33 1.18
C MET A 255 4.96 -10.53 1.55
N LEU A 256 5.72 -11.08 0.60
CA LEU A 256 6.64 -12.19 0.87
C LEU A 256 7.70 -11.81 1.91
N ILE A 257 8.33 -10.65 1.75
CA ILE A 257 9.33 -10.12 2.70
C ILE A 257 8.70 -9.95 4.09
N GLN A 258 7.50 -9.37 4.17
CA GLN A 258 6.77 -9.20 5.44
C GLN A 258 6.44 -10.53 6.10
N VAL A 259 5.95 -11.52 5.34
CA VAL A 259 5.64 -12.86 5.85
C VAL A 259 6.89 -13.54 6.40
N PHE A 260 8.02 -13.47 5.68
CA PHE A 260 9.29 -14.00 6.18
C PHE A 260 9.75 -13.29 7.44
N LEU A 261 9.64 -11.96 7.50
CA LEU A 261 9.97 -11.19 8.69
C LEU A 261 9.14 -11.63 9.88
N TYR A 262 7.82 -11.79 9.71
CA TYR A 262 6.94 -12.27 10.77
C TYR A 262 7.26 -13.71 11.20
N ALA A 263 7.59 -14.60 10.26
CA ALA A 263 8.00 -15.97 10.56
C ALA A 263 9.32 -16.02 11.34
N ILE A 264 10.33 -15.25 10.92
CA ILE A 264 11.61 -15.12 11.62
C ILE A 264 11.40 -14.51 13.00
N SER A 265 10.53 -13.50 13.13
CA SER A 265 10.17 -12.88 14.41
C SER A 265 9.60 -13.91 15.38
N ALA A 266 8.64 -14.72 14.93
CA ALA A 266 8.04 -15.79 15.73
C ALA A 266 9.09 -16.82 16.17
N LEU A 267 9.97 -17.24 15.25
CA LEU A 267 11.04 -18.19 15.52
C LEU A 267 12.04 -17.64 16.54
N VAL A 268 12.49 -16.40 16.37
CA VAL A 268 13.43 -15.72 17.27
C VAL A 268 12.83 -15.60 18.65
N VAL A 269 11.59 -15.12 18.76
CA VAL A 269 10.86 -15.03 20.03
C VAL A 269 10.73 -16.41 20.68
N GLY A 270 10.30 -17.43 19.93
CA GLY A 270 10.19 -18.80 20.44
C GLY A 270 11.52 -19.38 20.91
N ALA A 271 12.61 -19.17 20.18
CA ALA A 271 13.95 -19.61 20.56
C ALA A 271 14.41 -18.93 21.86
N PHE A 272 14.17 -17.62 21.99
CA PHE A 272 14.49 -16.88 23.21
C PHE A 272 13.69 -17.39 24.40
N PHE A 273 12.38 -17.58 24.27
CA PHE A 273 11.57 -18.14 25.35
C PHE A 273 11.94 -19.59 25.68
N THR A 274 12.42 -20.36 24.69
CA THR A 274 12.93 -21.72 24.93
C THR A 274 14.18 -21.67 25.80
N VAL A 275 15.19 -20.88 25.41
CA VAL A 275 16.42 -20.70 26.18
C VAL A 275 16.13 -20.16 27.57
N TRP A 276 15.24 -19.17 27.67
CA TRP A 276 14.79 -18.59 28.94
C TRP A 276 14.19 -19.65 29.85
N THR A 277 13.23 -20.44 29.34
CA THR A 277 12.53 -21.45 30.13
C THR A 277 13.48 -22.58 30.55
N ILE A 278 14.47 -22.95 29.72
CA ILE A 278 15.53 -23.91 30.08
C ILE A 278 16.39 -23.37 31.23
N GLN A 279 16.82 -22.11 31.15
CA GLN A 279 17.65 -21.49 32.20
C GLN A 279 16.92 -21.42 33.54
N ARG A 280 15.59 -21.36 33.53
CA ARG A 280 14.73 -21.34 34.72
C ARG A 280 14.24 -22.71 35.17
N ARG A 281 14.70 -23.80 34.55
CA ARG A 281 14.24 -25.16 34.85
C ARG A 281 14.38 -25.51 36.34
N HIS A 282 15.47 -25.12 36.98
CA HIS A 282 15.68 -25.38 38.42
C HIS A 282 14.67 -24.64 39.30
N GLU A 283 14.44 -23.35 39.05
CA GLU A 283 13.44 -22.54 39.76
C GLU A 283 12.03 -23.10 39.58
N ILE A 284 11.68 -23.47 38.35
CA ILE A 284 10.39 -24.09 38.03
C ILE A 284 10.22 -25.43 38.75
N ALA A 285 11.28 -26.24 38.84
CA ALA A 285 11.25 -27.52 39.54
C ALA A 285 11.05 -27.34 41.06
N VAL A 286 11.72 -26.37 41.68
CA VAL A 286 11.51 -26.02 43.10
C VAL A 286 10.08 -25.53 43.34
N MET A 287 9.55 -24.67 42.46
CA MET A 287 8.15 -24.22 42.57
C MET A 287 7.16 -25.38 42.45
N ARG A 288 7.38 -26.33 41.53
CA ARG A 288 6.57 -27.56 41.44
C ARG A 288 6.69 -28.41 42.70
N ALA A 289 7.89 -28.54 43.28
CA ALA A 289 8.11 -29.28 44.51
C ALA A 289 7.38 -28.66 45.72
N MET A 290 7.22 -27.33 45.73
CA MET A 290 6.41 -26.61 46.73
C MET A 290 4.89 -26.60 46.44
N GLY A 291 4.43 -27.33 45.41
CA GLY A 291 3.00 -27.49 45.12
C GLY A 291 2.43 -26.58 44.03
N ALA A 292 3.25 -25.84 43.28
CA ALA A 292 2.76 -25.04 42.16
C ALA A 292 2.17 -25.92 41.04
N THR A 293 0.95 -25.59 40.58
CA THR A 293 0.30 -26.32 39.50
C THR A 293 0.93 -26.02 38.15
N ARG A 294 0.85 -26.97 37.20
CA ARG A 294 1.33 -26.76 35.82
C ARG A 294 0.64 -25.57 35.14
N LYS A 295 -0.67 -25.39 35.38
CA LYS A 295 -1.45 -24.25 34.86
C LYS A 295 -0.92 -22.92 35.38
N PHE A 296 -0.61 -22.83 36.67
CA PHE A 296 -0.04 -21.62 37.26
C PHE A 296 1.31 -21.26 36.62
N LEU A 297 2.21 -22.22 36.47
CA LEU A 297 3.54 -22.00 35.88
C LEU A 297 3.47 -21.61 34.40
N LEU A 298 2.54 -22.20 33.64
CA LEU A 298 2.25 -21.80 32.27
C LEU A 298 1.73 -20.36 32.21
N ALA A 299 0.72 -20.02 33.01
CA ALA A 299 0.13 -18.68 33.03
C ALA A 299 1.14 -17.61 33.46
N ASP A 300 2.00 -17.89 34.44
CA ASP A 300 3.04 -16.95 34.87
C ASP A 300 4.08 -16.73 33.77
N SER A 301 4.58 -17.81 33.15
CA SER A 301 5.57 -17.72 32.06
C SER A 301 5.01 -16.98 30.84
N LEU A 302 3.76 -17.26 30.47
CA LEU A 302 3.08 -16.55 29.37
C LEU A 302 2.76 -15.09 29.72
N GLY A 303 2.42 -14.79 30.97
CA GLY A 303 2.25 -13.42 31.42
C GLY A 303 3.55 -12.60 31.35
N GLN A 304 4.68 -13.20 31.74
CA GLN A 304 6.01 -12.60 31.57
C GLN A 304 6.32 -12.36 30.09
N ALA A 305 6.00 -13.35 29.25
CA ALA A 305 6.19 -13.23 27.81
C ALA A 305 5.37 -12.09 27.21
N ALA A 306 4.10 -12.00 27.56
CA ALA A 306 3.20 -10.96 27.09
C ALA A 306 3.67 -9.56 27.50
N LEU A 307 4.11 -9.37 28.74
CA LEU A 307 4.63 -8.08 29.22
C LEU A 307 5.92 -7.68 28.50
N LEU A 308 6.84 -8.63 28.33
CA LEU A 308 8.08 -8.38 27.60
C LEU A 308 7.81 -8.02 26.14
N LEU A 309 6.94 -8.79 25.47
CA LEU A 309 6.54 -8.55 24.09
C LEU A 309 5.86 -7.19 23.95
N ALA A 310 4.86 -6.88 24.78
CA ALA A 310 4.16 -5.60 24.72
C ALA A 310 5.12 -4.41 24.94
N GLY A 311 6.03 -4.51 25.93
CA GLY A 311 7.01 -3.46 26.19
C GLY A 311 8.02 -3.28 25.06
N ALA A 312 8.57 -4.38 24.54
CA ALA A 312 9.56 -4.35 23.47
C ALA A 312 8.96 -3.93 22.13
N ILE A 313 7.78 -4.46 21.78
CA ILE A 313 7.04 -4.07 20.57
C ILE A 313 6.62 -2.61 20.68
N GLY A 314 6.05 -2.18 21.80
CA GLY A 314 5.69 -0.77 22.01
C GLY A 314 6.89 0.18 21.87
N THR A 315 8.03 -0.18 22.44
CA THR A 315 9.27 0.59 22.30
C THR A 315 9.76 0.61 20.85
N GLY A 316 9.80 -0.56 20.20
CA GLY A 316 10.22 -0.67 18.81
C GLY A 316 9.30 0.06 17.84
N PHE A 317 7.99 0.07 18.10
CA PHE A 317 7.03 0.85 17.32
C PHE A 317 7.23 2.34 17.51
N ALA A 318 7.40 2.80 18.76
CA ALA A 318 7.68 4.21 19.02
C ALA A 318 8.95 4.68 18.31
N VAL A 319 10.03 3.88 18.35
CA VAL A 319 11.27 4.18 17.62
C VAL A 319 11.05 4.11 16.11
N GLY A 320 10.37 3.08 15.60
CA GLY A 320 10.11 2.90 14.17
C GLY A 320 9.25 4.02 13.58
N ILE A 321 8.24 4.47 14.31
CA ILE A 321 7.41 5.64 13.95
C ILE A 321 8.27 6.90 13.98
N GLY A 322 9.09 7.08 15.01
CA GLY A 322 9.99 8.23 15.11
C GLY A 322 11.00 8.30 13.96
N LEU A 323 11.60 7.17 13.59
CA LEU A 323 12.49 7.07 12.43
C LEU A 323 11.73 7.24 11.11
N GLY A 324 10.56 6.63 10.99
CA GLY A 324 9.72 6.73 9.80
C GLY A 324 9.23 8.15 9.53
N ALA A 325 8.95 8.93 10.57
CA ALA A 325 8.59 10.35 10.44
C ALA A 325 9.74 11.17 9.82
N LEU A 326 11.00 10.79 10.02
CA LEU A 326 12.15 11.44 9.38
C LEU A 326 12.30 11.06 7.90
N LEU A 327 11.65 9.98 7.45
CA LEU A 327 11.64 9.54 6.05
C LEU A 327 10.49 10.17 5.26
N GLN A 328 9.43 10.63 5.93
CA GLN A 328 8.32 11.33 5.28
C GLN A 328 8.80 12.65 4.65
N GLY A 329 8.37 12.91 3.41
CA GLY A 329 8.77 14.10 2.64
C GLY A 329 10.17 14.01 2.02
N THR A 330 10.83 12.84 2.11
CA THR A 330 11.99 12.54 1.26
C THR A 330 11.53 11.95 -0.08
N ALA A 331 12.44 11.80 -1.04
CA ALA A 331 12.16 11.12 -2.30
C ALA A 331 11.81 9.62 -2.15
N MET A 332 11.93 9.05 -0.95
CA MET A 332 11.52 7.67 -0.70
C MET A 332 9.99 7.60 -0.52
N PRO A 333 9.27 6.72 -1.25
CA PRO A 333 7.83 6.54 -1.10
C PRO A 333 7.53 5.85 0.24
N PHE A 334 7.31 6.65 1.29
CA PHE A 334 7.12 6.17 2.65
C PHE A 334 5.93 6.85 3.32
N ALA A 335 4.98 6.05 3.82
CA ALA A 335 3.76 6.54 4.46
C ALA A 335 3.46 5.78 5.75
N LEU A 336 3.26 6.48 6.87
CA LEU A 336 2.85 5.85 8.13
C LEU A 336 1.33 5.82 8.21
N GLN A 337 0.73 4.65 7.97
CA GLN A 337 -0.70 4.46 8.07
C GLN A 337 -1.07 3.71 9.36
N ALA A 338 -1.86 4.35 10.22
CA ALA A 338 -2.25 3.79 11.51
C ALA A 338 -2.91 2.39 11.42
N PRO A 339 -3.80 2.10 10.44
CA PRO A 339 -4.37 0.76 10.28
C PRO A 339 -3.31 -0.32 10.04
N ASP A 340 -2.35 -0.06 9.14
CA ASP A 340 -1.30 -1.03 8.79
C ASP A 340 -0.38 -1.29 9.99
N LEU A 341 -0.01 -0.24 10.73
CA LEU A 341 0.77 -0.37 11.96
C LEU A 341 0.00 -1.14 13.04
N ALA A 342 -1.30 -0.92 13.18
CA ALA A 342 -2.12 -1.65 14.14
C ALA A 342 -2.17 -3.16 13.82
N VAL A 343 -2.38 -3.50 12.54
CA VAL A 343 -2.36 -4.91 12.08
C VAL A 343 -0.98 -5.53 12.34
N ALA A 344 0.10 -4.83 11.99
CA ALA A 344 1.46 -5.30 12.21
C ALA A 344 1.78 -5.54 13.71
N ALA A 345 1.36 -4.62 14.59
CA ALA A 345 1.53 -4.77 16.04
C ALA A 345 0.80 -5.99 16.59
N VAL A 346 -0.47 -6.17 16.19
CA VAL A 346 -1.29 -7.32 16.61
C VAL A 346 -0.67 -8.62 16.12
N LEU A 347 -0.25 -8.69 14.85
CA LEU A 347 0.40 -9.88 14.29
C LEU A 347 1.69 -10.23 15.04
N LEU A 348 2.55 -9.26 15.34
CA LEU A 348 3.76 -9.51 16.12
C LEU A 348 3.48 -10.02 17.52
N VAL A 349 2.49 -9.44 18.22
CA VAL A 349 2.10 -9.92 19.56
C VAL A 349 1.57 -11.35 19.48
N VAL A 350 0.66 -11.64 18.53
CA VAL A 350 0.08 -12.98 18.36
C VAL A 350 1.15 -14.01 18.04
N LEU A 351 2.00 -13.73 17.05
CA LEU A 351 3.06 -14.65 16.63
C LEU A 351 4.12 -14.83 17.71
N GLY A 352 4.48 -13.76 18.41
CA GLY A 352 5.38 -13.83 19.56
C GLY A 352 4.80 -14.69 20.69
N MET A 353 3.51 -14.55 20.97
CA MET A 353 2.82 -15.38 21.97
C MET A 353 2.70 -16.85 21.54
N VAL A 354 2.49 -17.12 20.25
CA VAL A 354 2.53 -18.49 19.71
C VAL A 354 3.91 -19.11 19.90
N GLY A 355 4.97 -18.38 19.55
CA GLY A 355 6.36 -18.82 19.76
C GLY A 355 6.68 -19.07 21.23
N ALA A 356 6.29 -18.16 22.12
CA ALA A 356 6.45 -18.31 23.56
C ALA A 356 5.67 -19.53 24.10
N THR A 357 4.43 -19.73 23.66
CA THR A 357 3.59 -20.85 24.08
C THR A 357 4.19 -22.19 23.70
N ALA A 358 4.65 -22.34 22.46
CA ALA A 358 5.32 -23.56 21.99
C ALA A 358 6.56 -23.88 22.84
N ALA A 359 7.36 -22.86 23.17
CA ALA A 359 8.54 -23.00 24.00
C ALA A 359 8.21 -23.47 25.43
N VAL A 360 7.26 -22.81 26.09
CA VAL A 360 6.93 -23.07 27.49
C VAL A 360 6.22 -24.42 27.66
N ILE A 361 5.33 -24.81 26.74
CA ILE A 361 4.63 -26.10 26.79
C ILE A 361 5.63 -27.27 26.78
N ARG A 362 6.63 -27.21 25.88
CA ARG A 362 7.64 -28.27 25.70
C ARG A 362 8.47 -28.53 26.96
N ILE A 363 8.71 -27.51 27.77
CA ILE A 363 9.60 -27.61 28.94
C ILE A 363 8.82 -27.89 30.22
N THR A 364 7.61 -27.35 30.36
CA THR A 364 6.75 -27.62 31.52
C THR A 364 6.15 -29.03 31.54
N SER A 365 6.24 -29.78 30.43
CA SER A 365 5.89 -31.21 30.38
C SER A 365 6.96 -32.14 30.98
N VAL A 366 8.16 -31.64 31.28
CA VAL A 366 9.26 -32.47 31.82
C VAL A 366 9.02 -32.77 33.31
N ASP A 367 9.29 -34.02 33.71
CA ASP A 367 9.09 -34.50 35.09
C ASP A 367 10.04 -33.79 36.08
N PRO A 368 9.53 -33.16 37.17
CA PRO A 368 10.36 -32.52 38.19
C PRO A 368 11.38 -33.46 38.85
N LEU A 369 11.11 -34.77 38.96
CA LEU A 369 12.06 -35.74 39.51
C LEU A 369 13.32 -35.86 38.63
N THR A 370 13.15 -35.80 37.31
CA THR A 370 14.29 -35.80 36.37
C THR A 370 15.02 -34.45 36.35
N ALA A 371 14.35 -33.35 36.69
CA ALA A 371 14.93 -32.00 36.70
C ALA A 371 15.77 -31.70 37.94
N LEU A 372 15.51 -32.38 39.06
CA LEU A 372 16.25 -32.21 40.33
C LEU A 372 17.37 -33.25 40.52
N GLY A 373 17.69 -34.04 39.48
CA GLY A 373 18.76 -35.04 39.54
C GLY A 373 18.35 -36.34 40.25
N GLY A 374 17.06 -36.72 40.22
CA GLY A 374 16.53 -37.94 40.82
C GLY A 374 16.98 -39.27 40.15
N GLN A 375 17.86 -39.22 39.16
CA GLN A 375 18.61 -40.39 38.70
C GLN A 375 20.06 -40.25 39.16
N ARG A 376 20.31 -40.73 40.37
CA ARG A 376 21.59 -41.35 40.71
C ARG A 376 21.56 -42.79 40.27
#